data_AF-A0A4Y7ZRD0-F1
#
_entry.id   AF-A0A4Y7ZRD0-F1
#
_cell.length_a   1.000
_cell.length_b   1.000
_cell.length_c   1.000
_cell.angle_alpha   90.00
_cell.angle_beta   90.00
_cell.angle_gamma   90.00
#
_symmetry.space_group_name_H-M   'P 1'
#
loop_
_entity.id
_entity.type
_entity.pdbx_description
1 polymer ?
#
loop_
_entity_poly.entity_id
_entity_poly.type
_entity_poly.pdbx_seq_one_letter_code
_entity_poly.pdbx_strand_id
1 'polypeptide(L)'
;MKNKLSLLCVAVILSGCASTSEKDPEAYAKSLAQAKTVLKSNRAIELYQKYYDLPDNKAFAQSKISGAVSYVTFSGSKELAASQALERCNDLLLKRHSEITDKVSCKIVNVNNEWISE
;
A
#
# COMPACT_ATOMS: atom_id res chain seq x y z
N MET A 1 -3.47 -60.04 -24.35
CA MET A 1 -2.53 -58.90 -24.23
C MET A 1 -3.08 -57.95 -23.19
N LYS A 2 -2.26 -57.55 -22.20
CA LYS A 2 -2.68 -56.81 -21.00
C LYS A 2 -2.66 -55.30 -21.29
N ASN A 3 -3.82 -54.65 -21.37
CA ASN A 3 -3.89 -53.19 -21.33
C ASN A 3 -4.02 -52.75 -19.87
N LYS A 4 -2.93 -52.24 -19.32
CA LYS A 4 -2.88 -51.64 -17.99
C LYS A 4 -3.50 -50.24 -18.08
N LEU A 5 -4.63 -50.04 -17.39
CA LEU A 5 -5.10 -48.72 -17.00
C LEU A 5 -4.00 -48.05 -16.16
N SER A 6 -3.53 -46.89 -16.60
CA SER A 6 -2.71 -46.02 -15.76
C SER A 6 -3.62 -44.88 -15.29
N LEU A 7 -4.17 -45.03 -14.09
CA LEU A 7 -4.78 -43.90 -13.37
C LEU A 7 -3.65 -43.01 -12.87
N LEU A 8 -3.46 -41.85 -13.49
CA LEU A 8 -2.70 -40.77 -12.87
C LEU A 8 -3.58 -40.09 -11.81
N CYS A 9 -3.34 -40.44 -10.54
CA CYS A 9 -3.77 -39.63 -9.41
C CYS A 9 -2.93 -38.35 -9.38
N VAL A 10 -3.42 -37.29 -10.03
CA VAL A 10 -2.90 -35.94 -9.81
C VAL A 10 -3.45 -35.46 -8.46
N ALA A 11 -2.69 -35.72 -7.40
CA ALA A 11 -2.91 -35.10 -6.11
C ALA A 11 -2.60 -33.60 -6.24
N VAL A 12 -3.66 -32.79 -6.38
CA VAL A 12 -3.58 -31.34 -6.22
C VAL A 12 -3.35 -31.08 -4.74
N ILE A 13 -2.08 -30.99 -4.34
CA ILE A 13 -1.71 -30.52 -3.02
C ILE A 13 -2.08 -29.03 -2.99
N LEU A 14 -3.20 -28.73 -2.35
CA LEU A 14 -3.57 -27.40 -1.89
C LEU A 14 -2.51 -26.94 -0.88
N SER A 15 -1.41 -26.38 -1.36
CA SER A 15 -0.49 -25.59 -0.54
C SER A 15 -1.14 -24.23 -0.29
N GLY A 16 -2.16 -24.22 0.57
CA GLY A 16 -2.55 -23.03 1.29
C GLY A 16 -1.40 -22.61 2.19
N CYS A 17 -0.41 -21.89 1.65
CA CYS A 17 0.46 -21.03 2.44
C CYS A 17 -0.40 -19.87 2.94
N ALA A 18 -1.21 -20.12 3.97
CA ALA A 18 -1.54 -19.08 4.92
C ALA A 18 -0.26 -18.81 5.71
N SER A 19 0.66 -18.06 5.10
CA SER A 19 1.75 -17.43 5.84
C SER A 19 1.06 -16.46 6.80
N THR A 20 0.81 -16.92 8.02
CA THR A 20 0.58 -16.04 9.15
C THR A 20 1.87 -15.26 9.31
N SER A 21 1.94 -14.13 8.62
CA SER A 21 3.00 -13.14 8.73
C SER A 21 3.14 -12.82 10.21
N GLU A 22 4.11 -13.43 10.89
CA GLU A 22 4.47 -13.01 12.23
C GLU A 22 4.74 -11.51 12.14
N LYS A 23 4.05 -10.75 12.99
CA LYS A 23 4.23 -9.30 13.06
C LYS A 23 5.67 -9.05 13.48
N ASP A 24 6.52 -8.67 12.53
CA ASP A 24 7.91 -8.33 12.77
C ASP A 24 7.98 -6.93 13.42
N PRO A 25 8.27 -6.85 14.74
CA PRO A 25 8.29 -5.57 15.45
C PRO A 25 9.46 -4.70 15.00
N GLU A 26 10.56 -5.31 14.53
CA GLU A 26 11.73 -4.60 14.03
C GLU A 26 11.43 -3.97 12.66
N ALA A 27 10.78 -4.71 11.77
CA ALA A 27 10.31 -4.17 10.48
C ALA A 27 9.34 -3.00 10.69
N TYR A 28 8.39 -3.13 11.64
CA TYR A 28 7.49 -2.04 11.99
C TYR A 28 8.24 -0.82 12.54
N ALA A 29 9.15 -1.00 13.49
CA ALA A 29 9.91 0.11 14.07
C ALA A 29 10.72 0.86 13.03
N LYS A 30 11.40 0.14 12.13
CA LYS A 30 12.17 0.72 11.02
C LYS A 30 11.27 1.49 10.04
N SER A 31 10.15 0.89 9.65
CA SER A 31 9.23 1.52 8.70
C SER A 31 8.50 2.72 9.31
N LEU A 32 8.17 2.68 10.60
CA LEU A 32 7.64 3.82 11.35
C LEU A 32 8.67 4.96 11.51
N ALA A 33 9.94 4.65 11.72
CA ALA A 33 10.98 5.67 11.74
C ALA A 33 11.06 6.40 10.39
N GLN A 34 10.96 5.68 9.28
CA GLN A 34 10.90 6.28 7.95
C GLN A 34 9.61 7.07 7.73
N ALA A 35 8.47 6.61 8.25
CA ALA A 35 7.21 7.36 8.21
C ALA A 35 7.33 8.74 8.89
N LYS A 36 7.99 8.79 10.05
CA LYS A 36 8.23 10.05 10.79
C LYS A 36 9.15 11.01 10.03
N THR A 37 9.99 10.50 9.13
CA THR A 37 10.87 11.32 8.28
C THR A 37 10.18 11.77 6.99
N VAL A 38 9.40 10.91 6.35
CA VAL A 38 8.82 11.14 5.01
C VAL A 38 7.47 11.84 5.08
N LEU A 39 6.62 11.49 6.05
CA LEU A 39 5.26 12.01 6.14
C LEU A 39 5.24 13.37 6.82
N LYS A 40 4.64 14.35 6.14
CA LYS A 40 4.71 15.77 6.55
C LYS A 40 3.71 16.17 7.65
N SER A 41 2.91 15.26 8.18
CA SER A 41 1.90 15.60 9.20
C SER A 41 1.72 14.50 10.24
N ASN A 42 1.43 14.90 11.48
CA ASN A 42 1.10 13.96 12.57
C ASN A 42 -0.11 13.08 12.21
N ARG A 43 -1.10 13.66 11.53
CA ARG A 43 -2.28 12.91 11.07
C ARG A 43 -1.90 11.80 10.08
N ALA A 44 -0.97 12.06 9.17
CA ALA A 44 -0.47 11.04 8.24
C ALA A 44 0.28 9.92 8.98
N ILE A 45 1.08 10.27 9.99
CA ILE A 45 1.79 9.32 10.84
C ILE A 45 0.81 8.44 11.63
N GLU A 46 -0.27 9.01 12.17
CA GLU A 46 -1.33 8.25 12.86
C GLU A 46 -2.07 7.29 11.93
N LEU A 47 -2.40 7.73 10.70
CA LEU A 47 -3.00 6.87 9.68
C LEU A 47 -2.08 5.70 9.37
N TYR A 48 -0.78 5.96 9.20
CA TYR A 48 0.21 4.93 8.93
C TYR A 48 0.24 3.88 10.04
N GLN A 49 0.36 4.30 11.30
CA GLN A 49 0.35 3.38 12.45
C GLN A 49 -0.95 2.56 12.54
N LYS A 50 -2.11 3.21 12.38
CA LYS A 50 -3.42 2.57 12.47
C LYS A 50 -3.59 1.43 11.47
N TYR A 51 -3.00 1.56 10.29
CA TYR A 51 -3.30 0.68 9.17
C TYR A 51 -2.11 -0.17 8.69
N TYR A 52 -0.94 -0.02 9.29
CA TYR A 52 0.28 -0.77 8.97
C TYR A 52 0.05 -2.29 8.90
N ASP A 53 -0.65 -2.83 9.91
CA ASP A 53 -0.90 -4.26 10.09
C ASP A 53 -2.14 -4.79 9.37
N LEU A 54 -2.91 -3.95 8.66
CA LEU A 54 -4.11 -4.45 7.99
C LEU A 54 -3.77 -5.34 6.79
N PRO A 55 -4.56 -6.40 6.53
CA PRO A 55 -4.29 -7.35 5.45
C PRO A 55 -4.50 -6.75 4.05
N ASP A 56 -5.30 -5.70 3.94
CA ASP A 56 -5.58 -5.03 2.68
C ASP A 56 -4.34 -4.34 2.12
N ASN A 57 -4.31 -4.19 0.79
CA ASN A 57 -3.32 -3.33 0.16
C ASN A 57 -3.52 -1.90 0.64
N LYS A 58 -2.42 -1.18 0.75
CA LYS A 58 -2.42 0.18 1.24
C LYS A 58 -1.49 1.07 0.47
N ALA A 59 -1.90 2.30 0.26
CA ALA A 59 -1.06 3.30 -0.38
C ALA A 59 -1.22 4.67 0.27
N PHE A 60 -0.10 5.38 0.36
CA PHE A 60 -0.03 6.77 0.78
C PHE A 60 0.35 7.66 -0.40
N ALA A 61 -0.42 8.71 -0.61
CA ALA A 61 -0.08 9.81 -1.49
C ALA A 61 0.07 11.11 -0.68
N GLN A 62 1.07 11.92 -1.01
CA GLN A 62 1.22 13.26 -0.44
C GLN A 62 1.66 14.28 -1.49
N SER A 63 1.24 15.53 -1.30
CA SER A 63 1.71 16.67 -2.11
C SER A 63 3.18 16.99 -1.84
N LYS A 64 3.91 17.35 -2.89
CA LYS A 64 5.31 17.79 -2.78
C LYS A 64 5.47 19.13 -2.07
N ILE A 65 4.47 20.01 -2.15
CA ILE A 65 4.59 21.38 -1.62
C ILE A 65 3.50 21.76 -0.61
N SER A 66 2.36 21.06 -0.60
CA SER A 66 1.29 21.32 0.37
C SER A 66 1.16 20.19 1.41
N GLY A 67 0.26 20.37 2.38
CA GLY A 67 -0.12 19.36 3.35
C GLY A 67 -1.20 18.37 2.88
N ALA A 68 -1.57 18.37 1.58
CA ALA A 68 -2.54 17.40 1.08
C ALA A 68 -1.96 15.97 1.17
N VAL A 69 -2.74 15.07 1.78
CA VAL A 69 -2.37 13.69 2.01
C VAL A 69 -3.59 12.80 1.84
N SER A 70 -3.40 11.63 1.27
CA SER A 70 -4.42 10.59 1.17
C SER A 70 -3.83 9.25 1.56
N TYR A 71 -4.64 8.47 2.26
CA TYR A 71 -4.37 7.08 2.58
C TYR A 71 -5.56 6.22 2.13
N VAL A 72 -5.26 5.13 1.43
CA VAL A 72 -6.28 4.19 0.95
C VAL A 72 -5.90 2.79 1.40
N THR A 73 -6.89 2.05 1.89
CA THR A 73 -6.86 0.58 2.02
C THR A 73 -7.77 -0.02 0.96
N PHE A 74 -7.32 -1.07 0.29
CA PHE A 74 -8.07 -1.70 -0.79
C PHE A 74 -7.79 -3.21 -0.84
N SER A 75 -8.85 -4.01 -0.81
CA SER A 75 -8.77 -5.48 -0.82
C SER A 75 -8.43 -6.07 -2.20
N GLY A 76 -8.43 -5.26 -3.26
CA GLY A 76 -8.06 -5.69 -4.62
C GLY A 76 -6.55 -5.66 -4.88
N SER A 77 -6.09 -4.92 -5.90
CA SER A 77 -4.66 -4.84 -6.22
C SER A 77 -3.96 -3.64 -5.56
N LYS A 78 -2.64 -3.72 -5.38
CA LYS A 78 -1.82 -2.62 -4.85
C LYS A 78 -1.78 -1.42 -5.80
N GLU A 79 -1.90 -1.65 -7.11
CA GLU A 79 -1.95 -0.62 -8.15
C GLU A 79 -3.24 0.19 -8.04
N LEU A 80 -4.37 -0.47 -7.76
CA LEU A 80 -5.65 0.22 -7.52
C LEU A 80 -5.63 1.00 -6.21
N ALA A 81 -5.03 0.46 -5.15
CA ALA A 81 -4.82 1.21 -3.91
C ALA A 81 -4.00 2.49 -4.17
N ALA A 82 -2.90 2.37 -4.92
CA ALA A 82 -2.04 3.49 -5.28
C ALA A 82 -2.77 4.52 -6.16
N SER A 83 -3.47 4.06 -7.20
CA SER A 83 -4.25 4.94 -8.09
C SER A 83 -5.29 5.76 -7.30
N GLN A 84 -6.09 5.10 -6.45
CA GLN A 84 -7.08 5.77 -5.61
C GLN A 84 -6.46 6.72 -4.58
N ALA A 85 -5.30 6.38 -4.01
CA ALA A 85 -4.61 7.27 -3.09
C ALA A 85 -4.16 8.54 -3.80
N LEU A 86 -3.59 8.41 -5.01
CA LEU A 86 -3.14 9.55 -5.82
C LEU A 86 -4.31 10.45 -6.23
N GLU A 87 -5.38 9.86 -6.77
CA GLU A 87 -6.60 10.55 -7.19
C GLU A 87 -7.20 11.36 -6.03
N ARG A 88 -7.46 10.71 -4.89
CA ARG A 88 -8.03 11.39 -3.72
C ARG A 88 -7.13 12.51 -3.18
N CYS A 89 -5.81 12.34 -3.24
CA CYS A 89 -4.87 13.38 -2.82
C CYS A 89 -4.93 14.59 -3.76
N ASN A 90 -5.00 14.35 -5.06
CA ASN A 90 -5.15 15.37 -6.08
C ASN A 90 -6.52 16.09 -5.96
N ASP A 91 -7.60 15.38 -5.66
CA ASP A 91 -8.90 16.00 -5.39
C ASP A 91 -8.86 16.97 -4.20
N LEU A 92 -8.09 16.63 -3.15
CA LEU A 92 -7.88 17.53 -2.01
C LEU A 92 -7.11 18.80 -2.40
N LEU A 93 -6.20 18.71 -3.37
CA LEU A 93 -5.51 19.88 -3.92
C LEU A 93 -6.46 20.76 -4.72
N LEU A 94 -7.32 20.17 -5.56
CA LEU A 94 -8.30 20.91 -6.37
C LEU A 94 -9.35 21.66 -5.53
N LYS A 95 -9.59 21.23 -4.29
CA LYS A 95 -10.41 22.01 -3.33
C LYS A 95 -9.76 23.32 -2.90
N ARG A 96 -8.44 23.47 -3.08
CA ARG A 96 -7.63 24.61 -2.61
C ARG A 96 -6.96 25.38 -3.75
N HIS A 97 -6.86 24.78 -4.92
CA HIS A 97 -6.18 25.31 -6.09
C HIS A 97 -7.08 25.17 -7.32
N SER A 98 -7.05 26.18 -8.20
CA SER A 98 -7.82 26.15 -9.45
C SER A 98 -7.33 25.11 -10.46
N GLU A 99 -6.07 24.69 -10.35
CA GLU A 99 -5.43 23.67 -11.19
C GLU A 99 -4.34 22.91 -10.42
N ILE A 100 -4.08 21.65 -10.82
CA ILE A 100 -2.92 20.88 -10.35
C ILE A 100 -1.82 21.02 -11.40
N THR A 101 -0.70 21.64 -11.02
CA THR A 101 0.53 21.61 -11.81
C THR A 101 1.50 20.58 -11.25
N ASP A 102 2.53 20.20 -12.02
CA ASP A 102 3.58 19.27 -11.57
C ASP A 102 4.29 19.70 -10.28
N LYS A 103 4.27 21.00 -9.97
CA LYS A 103 4.82 21.54 -8.72
C LYS A 103 3.92 21.22 -7.53
N VAL A 104 2.60 21.17 -7.72
CA VAL A 104 1.61 20.99 -6.65
C VAL A 104 1.18 19.53 -6.48
N SER A 105 1.35 18.72 -7.53
CA SER A 105 0.79 17.36 -7.60
C SER A 105 1.19 16.47 -6.43
N CYS A 106 0.26 15.57 -6.09
CA CYS A 106 0.56 14.49 -5.19
C CYS A 106 1.46 13.45 -5.86
N LYS A 107 2.22 12.74 -5.04
CA LYS A 107 2.97 11.54 -5.43
C LYS A 107 2.70 10.41 -4.44
N ILE A 108 2.83 9.19 -4.92
CA ILE A 108 2.86 8.01 -4.04
C ILE A 108 4.20 8.00 -3.29
N VAL A 109 4.13 7.76 -1.99
CA VAL A 109 5.32 7.69 -1.11
C VAL A 109 5.45 6.38 -0.38
N ASN A 110 4.36 5.61 -0.28
CA ASN A 110 4.38 4.28 0.31
C ASN A 110 3.30 3.40 -0.33
N VAL A 111 3.64 2.14 -0.60
CA VAL A 111 2.69 1.09 -0.99
C VAL A 111 3.01 -0.17 -0.19
N ASN A 112 2.03 -0.74 0.50
CA ASN A 112 2.21 -1.95 1.30
C ASN A 112 3.41 -1.91 2.25
N ASN A 113 3.61 -0.79 2.92
CA ASN A 113 4.73 -0.54 3.84
C ASN A 113 6.11 -0.44 3.16
N GLU A 114 6.18 -0.52 1.83
CA GLU A 114 7.37 -0.23 1.04
C GLU A 114 7.45 1.25 0.68
N TRP A 115 8.55 1.90 1.03
CA TRP A 115 8.77 3.32 0.76
C TRP A 115 9.32 3.53 -0.65
N ILE A 116 8.69 4.41 -1.42
CA ILE A 116 9.17 4.78 -2.74
C ILE A 116 10.28 5.82 -2.57
N SER A 117 11.50 5.47 -2.98
CA SER A 117 12.64 6.40 -3.00
C SER A 117 12.36 7.57 -3.95
N GLU A 118 12.69 8.78 -3.51
CA GLU A 118 12.51 10.02 -4.28
C GLU A 118 13.48 10.14 -5.47
#